data_AF-A0A4C2E738-F1
#
_entry.id   AF-A0A4C2E738-F1
#
_cell.length_a   1.000
_cell.length_b   1.000
_cell.length_c   1.000
_cell.angle_alpha   90.00
_cell.angle_beta   90.00
_cell.angle_gamma   90.00
#
_symmetry.space_group_name_H-M   'P 1'
#
loop_
_entity.id
_entity.type
_entity.pdbx_description
1 polymer ?
#
loop_
_entity_poly.entity_id
_entity_poly.type
_entity_poly.pdbx_seq_one_letter_code
_entity_poly.pdbx_strand_id
1 'polypeptide(L)'
;MSSAVKYFYRGKETDLVVFATSIEEVNEYRKEPSIGKLSQVAEIFKVFSNDQGSGAEGNLGEASKAQVQNEFGKKKIEEVIDIILREGTPNASVGQVKKSFN
;
A
#
# COMPACT_ATOMS: atom_id res chain seq x y z
N MET A 1 17.98 8.98 -1.62
CA MET A 1 17.10 8.56 -2.74
C MET A 1 15.89 7.91 -2.11
N SER A 2 14.71 8.53 -2.20
CA SER A 2 13.51 8.04 -1.53
C SER A 2 12.86 6.96 -2.39
N SER A 3 13.19 5.69 -2.13
CA SER A 3 12.59 4.54 -2.79
C SER A 3 11.36 4.08 -2.00
N ALA A 4 10.24 4.78 -2.15
CA ALA A 4 8.98 4.39 -1.53
C ALA A 4 8.57 2.98 -2.00
N VAL A 5 8.09 2.18 -1.06
CA VAL A 5 7.67 0.79 -1.28
C VAL A 5 6.17 0.76 -1.49
N LYS A 6 5.76 0.18 -2.62
CA LYS A 6 4.34 0.00 -2.94
C LYS A 6 3.82 -1.24 -2.22
N TYR A 7 2.79 -1.08 -1.41
CA TYR A 7 2.06 -2.17 -0.77
C TYR A 7 0.73 -2.37 -1.50
N PHE A 8 0.55 -3.57 -2.05
CA PHE A 8 -0.63 -3.96 -2.78
C PHE A 8 -1.55 -4.76 -1.87
N TYR A 9 -2.82 -4.37 -1.84
CA TYR A 9 -3.88 -5.07 -1.15
C TYR A 9 -4.91 -5.52 -2.17
N ARG A 10 -5.09 -6.84 -2.25
CA ARG A 10 -6.10 -7.43 -3.10
C ARG A 10 -7.44 -7.36 -2.39
N GLY A 11 -8.22 -6.35 -2.77
CA GLY A 11 -9.59 -6.18 -2.29
C GLY A 11 -10.56 -7.22 -2.86
N LYS A 12 -11.84 -7.04 -2.57
CA LYS A 12 -12.96 -7.85 -3.06
C LYS A 12 -13.28 -7.52 -4.51
N GLU A 13 -13.47 -6.25 -4.81
CA GLU A 13 -13.82 -5.74 -6.14
C GLU A 13 -12.67 -4.94 -6.75
N THR A 14 -11.93 -4.18 -5.94
CA THR A 14 -10.86 -3.29 -6.39
C THR A 14 -9.53 -3.58 -5.67
N ASP A 15 -8.45 -3.71 -6.44
CA ASP A 15 -7.10 -3.74 -5.89
C ASP A 15 -6.67 -2.34 -5.44
N LEU A 16 -6.14 -2.27 -4.22
CA LEU A 16 -5.74 -1.02 -3.59
C LEU A 16 -4.24 -1.01 -3.33
N VAL A 17 -3.64 0.16 -3.41
CA VAL A 17 -2.20 0.36 -3.29
C VAL A 17 -1.92 1.54 -2.38
N VAL A 18 -0.96 1.37 -1.48
CA VAL A 18 -0.42 2.47 -0.65
C VAL A 18 1.09 2.54 -0.79
N PHE A 19 1.65 3.70 -0.49
CA PHE A 19 3.08 3.96 -0.54
C PHE A 19 3.62 4.08 0.87
N ALA A 20 4.52 3.17 1.22
CA ALA A 20 5.27 3.22 2.46
C ALA A 20 6.68 3.77 2.21
N THR A 21 7.28 4.35 3.23
CA THR A 21 8.66 4.82 3.20
C THR A 21 9.65 3.66 3.02
N SER A 22 9.48 2.55 3.75
CA SER A 22 10.34 1.35 3.67
C SER A 22 9.70 0.09 4.27
N ILE A 23 10.14 -1.10 3.83
CA ILE A 23 9.65 -2.39 4.34
C ILE A 23 9.95 -2.54 5.85
N GLU A 24 11.11 -2.04 6.30
CA GLU A 24 11.52 -2.10 7.70
C GLU A 24 10.57 -1.32 8.61
N GLU A 25 10.23 -0.09 8.24
CA GLU A 25 9.28 0.74 8.99
C GLU A 25 7.89 0.09 9.03
N VAL A 26 7.45 -0.54 7.93
CA VAL A 26 6.20 -1.30 7.92
C VAL A 26 6.27 -2.54 8.82
N ASN A 27 7.41 -3.23 8.87
CA ASN A 27 7.59 -4.36 9.77
C ASN A 27 7.58 -3.94 11.25
N GLU A 28 8.20 -2.82 11.59
CA GLU A 28 8.12 -2.26 12.94
C GLU A 28 6.69 -1.81 13.28
N TYR A 29 6.03 -1.16 12.33
CA TYR A 29 4.62 -0.79 12.45
C TYR A 29 3.72 -2.02 12.65
N ARG A 30 3.98 -3.14 11.97
CA ARG A 30 3.21 -4.39 12.14
C ARG A 30 3.32 -4.95 13.56
N LYS A 31 4.43 -4.73 14.27
CA LYS A 31 4.60 -5.12 15.68
C LYS A 31 3.74 -4.26 16.59
N GLU A 32 3.74 -2.94 16.36
CA GLU A 32 3.00 -1.95 17.15
C GLU A 32 2.24 -0.94 16.27
N PRO A 33 1.12 -1.36 15.68
CA PRO A 33 0.35 -0.54 14.75
C PRO A 33 -0.34 0.59 15.50
N SER A 34 -0.23 1.80 14.98
CA SER A 34 -0.81 3.00 15.59
C SER A 34 -1.04 4.07 14.56
N ILE A 35 -2.26 4.62 14.52
CA ILE A 35 -2.64 5.67 13.56
C ILE A 35 -1.67 6.87 13.60
N GLY A 36 -1.17 7.25 14.78
CA GLY A 36 -0.18 8.33 14.92
C GLY A 36 1.20 8.03 14.32
N LYS A 37 1.57 6.75 14.16
CA LYS A 37 2.83 6.33 13.52
C LYS A 37 2.71 6.20 12.00
N LEU A 38 1.49 6.23 11.45
CA LEU A 38 1.30 6.20 10.00
C LEU A 38 2.05 7.33 9.31
N SER A 39 2.21 8.50 9.94
CA SER A 39 2.96 9.63 9.34
C SER A 39 4.45 9.40 9.19
N GLN A 40 5.00 8.43 9.90
CA GLN A 40 6.41 8.04 9.77
C GLN A 40 6.59 6.97 8.69
N VAL A 41 5.60 6.09 8.56
CA VAL A 41 5.70 4.89 7.72
C VAL A 41 5.03 5.06 6.35
N ALA A 42 3.96 5.84 6.26
CA ALA A 42 3.27 6.14 5.02
C ALA A 42 3.92 7.37 4.37
N GLU A 43 4.43 7.19 3.16
CA GLU A 43 4.98 8.28 2.35
C GLU A 43 3.86 9.25 1.93
N ILE A 44 2.68 8.70 1.62
CA ILE A 44 1.53 9.46 1.17
C ILE A 44 0.26 8.95 1.87
N PHE A 45 -0.48 9.86 2.49
CA PHE A 45 -1.79 9.59 3.11
C PHE A 45 -2.93 9.48 2.09
N LYS A 46 -2.72 8.69 1.05
CA LYS A 46 -3.69 8.45 -0.01
C LYS A 46 -3.69 6.99 -0.39
N VAL A 47 -4.87 6.49 -0.73
CA VAL A 47 -5.06 5.14 -1.24
C VAL A 47 -5.19 5.26 -2.75
N PHE A 48 -4.45 4.43 -3.47
CA PHE A 48 -4.48 4.37 -4.91
C PHE A 48 -5.19 3.08 -5.35
N SER A 49 -5.77 3.10 -6.54
CA SER A 49 -6.37 1.93 -7.18
C SER A 49 -5.89 1.83 -8.62
N ASN A 50 -5.94 0.64 -9.18
CA ASN A 50 -5.89 0.45 -10.63
C ASN A 50 -7.18 1.07 -11.21
N ASP A 51 -7.08 2.19 -11.93
CA ASP A 51 -8.25 2.91 -12.44
C ASP A 51 -8.82 2.24 -13.70
N GLN A 52 -7.97 1.79 -14.63
CA GLN A 52 -8.41 1.12 -15.85
C GLN A 52 -7.27 0.26 -16.43
N GLY A 53 -7.46 -1.07 -16.44
CA GLY A 53 -6.62 -2.00 -17.20
C GLY A 53 -5.89 -2.99 -16.32
N SER A 54 -6.31 -4.24 -16.40
CA SER A 54 -5.73 -5.41 -15.73
C SER A 54 -4.19 -5.42 -15.81
N GLY A 55 -3.51 -5.17 -14.70
CA GLY A 55 -2.06 -5.32 -14.62
C GLY A 55 -1.39 -4.54 -13.49
N ALA A 56 -0.29 -5.10 -12.98
CA ALA A 56 0.58 -4.47 -11.97
C ALA A 56 1.39 -3.26 -12.52
N GLU A 57 1.29 -3.00 -13.83
CA GLU A 57 2.03 -1.98 -14.59
C GLU A 57 1.15 -0.81 -15.07
N GLY A 58 -0.16 -0.83 -14.76
CA GLY A 58 -1.08 0.27 -15.10
C GLY A 58 -0.81 1.55 -14.30
N ASN A 59 -1.30 2.68 -14.79
CA ASN A 59 -1.27 3.93 -14.04
C ASN A 59 -2.12 3.79 -12.77
N LEU A 60 -1.51 4.02 -11.61
CA LEU A 60 -2.22 4.05 -10.33
C LEU A 60 -2.96 5.39 -10.21
N GLY A 61 -4.29 5.33 -10.13
CA GLY A 61 -5.15 6.47 -9.85
C GLY A 61 -5.42 6.61 -8.36
N GLU A 62 -5.82 7.80 -7.90
CA GLU A 62 -6.35 7.95 -6.54
C GLU A 62 -7.67 7.19 -6.42
N ALA A 63 -7.78 6.31 -5.43
CA ALA A 63 -9.00 5.56 -5.20
C ALA A 63 -10.12 6.51 -4.77
N SER A 64 -11.25 6.44 -5.45
CA SER A 64 -12.42 7.24 -5.10
C SER A 64 -12.96 6.81 -3.72
N LYS A 65 -13.54 7.77 -2.97
CA LYS A 65 -14.17 7.47 -1.67
C LYS A 65 -15.18 6.33 -1.75
N ALA A 66 -15.93 6.24 -2.85
CA ALA A 66 -16.88 5.16 -3.10
C ALA A 66 -16.19 3.79 -3.20
N GLN A 67 -15.05 3.69 -3.91
CA GLN A 67 -14.29 2.43 -4.02
C GLN A 67 -13.78 1.98 -2.65
N VAL A 68 -13.17 2.90 -1.91
CA VAL A 68 -12.68 2.60 -0.55
C VAL A 68 -13.83 2.18 0.37
N GLN A 69 -15.00 2.82 0.25
CA GLN A 69 -16.18 2.47 1.03
C GLN A 69 -16.80 1.13 0.63
N ASN A 70 -16.75 0.75 -0.64
CA ASN A 70 -17.24 -0.56 -1.07
C ASN A 70 -16.32 -1.68 -0.55
N GLU A 71 -15.01 -1.44 -0.55
CA GLU A 71 -14.00 -2.40 -0.08
C GLU A 71 -13.99 -2.56 1.44
N PHE A 72 -13.92 -1.44 2.16
CA PHE A 72 -13.67 -1.41 3.61
C PHE A 72 -14.87 -0.92 4.44
N GLY A 73 -15.97 -0.52 3.81
CA GLY A 73 -17.13 0.07 4.48
C GLY A 73 -16.91 1.53 4.88
N LYS A 74 -17.61 2.01 5.92
CA LYS A 74 -17.47 3.37 6.45
C LYS A 74 -16.19 3.52 7.30
N LYS A 75 -15.03 3.21 6.75
CA LYS A 75 -13.70 3.41 7.37
C LYS A 75 -13.05 4.71 6.91
N LYS A 76 -12.21 5.27 7.77
CA LYS A 76 -11.36 6.43 7.42
C LYS A 76 -10.19 5.98 6.55
N ILE A 77 -9.66 6.90 5.75
CA ILE A 77 -8.47 6.64 4.91
C ILE A 77 -7.29 6.15 5.75
N GLU A 78 -7.08 6.71 6.94
CA GLU A 78 -6.01 6.29 7.86
C GLU A 78 -6.15 4.82 8.29
N GLU A 79 -7.36 4.38 8.62
CA GLU A 79 -7.61 2.97 8.96
C GLU A 79 -7.43 2.05 7.77
N VAL A 80 -7.78 2.53 6.57
CA VAL A 80 -7.58 1.76 5.34
C VAL A 80 -6.09 1.59 5.06
N ILE A 81 -5.30 2.64 5.21
CA ILE A 81 -3.84 2.57 5.08
C ILE A 81 -3.27 1.61 6.12
N ASP A 82 -3.69 1.67 7.39
CA ASP A 82 -3.29 0.70 8.43
C ASP A 82 -3.54 -0.74 7.99
N ILE A 83 -4.76 -1.04 7.52
CA ILE A 83 -5.13 -2.38 7.07
C ILE A 83 -4.25 -2.81 5.91
N ILE A 84 -4.05 -1.95 4.90
CA ILE A 84 -3.23 -2.28 3.73
C ILE A 84 -1.76 -2.49 4.11
N LEU A 85 -1.20 -1.72 5.04
CA LEU A 85 0.18 -1.94 5.50
C LEU A 85 0.33 -3.26 6.26
N ARG A 86 -0.71 -3.69 6.99
CA ARG A 86 -0.69 -4.91 7.80
C ARG A 86 -0.99 -6.17 7.00
N GLU A 87 -2.01 -6.11 6.15
CA GLU A 87 -2.53 -7.26 5.36
C GLU A 87 -1.99 -7.28 3.93
N GLY A 88 -1.53 -6.14 3.41
CA GLY A 88 -1.03 -6.02 2.04
C GLY A 88 0.36 -6.64 1.86
N THR A 89 0.71 -6.82 0.59
CA THR A 89 1.98 -7.40 0.16
C THR A 89 2.86 -6.32 -0.45
N PRO A 90 4.12 -6.17 -0.01
CA PRO A 90 5.05 -5.27 -0.68
C PRO A 90 5.34 -5.81 -2.10
N ASN A 91 5.10 -4.99 -3.12
CA ASN A 91 5.57 -5.30 -4.46
C ASN A 91 7.05 -4.92 -4.53
N ALA A 92 7.91 -5.86 -4.16
CA ALA A 92 9.34 -5.77 -4.33
C ALA A 92 9.72 -5.91 -5.83
N SER A 93 9.16 -5.05 -6.68
CA SER A 93 9.50 -4.91 -8.11
C SER A 93 9.98 -3.50 -8.42
N VAL A 94 10.86 -2.95 -7.59
CA VAL A 94 11.85 -1.97 -8.03
C VAL A 94 13.15 -2.32 -7.29
N GLY A 95 13.96 -3.19 -7.89
CA GLY A 95 15.38 -3.31 -7.53
C GLY A 95 15.84 -4.51 -6.69
N GLN A 96 15.08 -5.61 -6.55
CA GLN A 96 15.77 -6.89 -6.29
C GLN A 96 16.39 -7.38 -7.60
N VAL A 97 17.57 -6.85 -7.91
CA VAL A 97 18.56 -7.59 -8.67
C VAL A 97 18.68 -8.93 -7.95
N LYS A 98 18.16 -9.99 -8.58
CA LYS A 98 18.50 -11.37 -8.23
C LYS A 98 20.02 -11.44 -8.17
N LYS A 99 20.59 -11.41 -6.97
CA LYS A 99 21.97 -11.85 -6.77
C LYS A 99 21.92 -13.37 -6.82
N SER A 100 21.86 -13.91 -8.03
CA SER A 100 22.18 -15.31 -8.30
C SER A 100 23.62 -15.50 -7.83
N PHE A 101 23.80 -16.18 -6.70
CA PHE A 101 25.09 -16.74 -6.34
C PHE A 101 25.22 -18.06 -7.10
N ASN A 102 26.15 -18.10 -8.06
CA ASN A 102 26.71 -19.33 -8.61
C ASN A 102 28.20 -19.14 -8.82
#